data_AF-A0A182FV64-F1
#
_entry.id   AF-A0A182FV64-F1
#
_cell.length_a   1.000
_cell.length_b   1.000
_cell.length_c   1.000
_cell.angle_alpha   90.00
_cell.angle_beta   90.00
_cell.angle_gamma   90.00
#
_symmetry.space_group_name_H-M   'P 1'
#
loop_
_entity.id
_entity.type
_entity.pdbx_description
1 polymer ?
#
loop_
_entity_poly.entity_id
_entity_poly.type
_entity_poly.pdbx_seq_one_letter_code
_entity_poly.pdbx_strand_id
1 'polypeptide(L)'
;HQRHVPLVLGFLLLVLPFLPATNLVVTVGFVVAERVLYIPSMGCLILVVYGAQRLWDRFAVLRKPMLLAVTVLIVAGCLKTLARNQDWSSREALLRSGLQTLPHNAKMHYNFGNFLRDSAQPEPAIAHYREALRLWPSYASAHNNLGTLMARFEAAEYHFREAIKYSSEHINAHYNLGQLYR
;
A
#
# COMPACT_ATOMS: atom_id res chain seq x y z
N HIS A 1 -8.25 -25.82 -36.42
CA HIS A 1 -6.96 -25.11 -36.38
C HIS A 1 -6.78 -24.13 -35.20
N GLN A 2 -7.60 -24.18 -34.14
CA GLN A 2 -7.50 -23.24 -33.00
C GLN A 2 -7.62 -23.94 -31.63
N ARG A 3 -6.87 -25.03 -31.40
CA ARG A 3 -6.98 -25.83 -30.15
C ARG A 3 -6.44 -25.14 -28.88
N HIS A 4 -5.79 -23.99 -29.00
CA HIS A 4 -5.05 -23.34 -27.91
C HIS A 4 -5.27 -21.82 -27.81
N VAL A 5 -6.38 -21.30 -28.33
CA VAL A 5 -6.70 -19.85 -28.23
C VAL A 5 -6.66 -19.35 -26.78
N PRO A 6 -7.21 -20.06 -25.77
CA PRO A 6 -7.12 -19.60 -24.38
C PRO A 6 -5.69 -19.51 -23.86
N LEU A 7 -4.80 -20.40 -24.32
CA LEU A 7 -3.38 -20.40 -23.93
C LEU A 7 -2.66 -19.16 -24.50
N VAL A 8 -2.83 -18.89 -25.79
CA VAL A 8 -2.21 -17.73 -26.45
C VAL A 8 -2.78 -16.43 -25.89
N LEU A 9 -4.09 -16.33 -25.76
CA LEU A 9 -4.76 -15.16 -25.20
C LEU A 9 -4.35 -14.92 -23.75
N GLY A 10 -4.34 -15.96 -22.92
CA GLY A 10 -3.93 -15.87 -21.51
C GLY A 10 -2.49 -15.38 -21.36
N PHE A 11 -1.57 -15.85 -22.21
CA PHE A 11 -0.19 -15.40 -22.21
C PHE A 11 -0.04 -13.94 -22.67
N LEU A 12 -0.75 -13.54 -23.74
CA LEU A 12 -0.72 -12.16 -24.21
C LEU A 12 -1.26 -11.18 -23.16
N LEU A 13 -2.38 -11.52 -22.52
CA LEU A 13 -2.97 -10.72 -21.45
C LEU A 13 -2.12 -10.69 -20.18
N LEU A 14 -1.35 -11.75 -19.91
CA LEU A 14 -0.42 -11.80 -18.79
C LEU A 14 0.78 -10.88 -19.00
N VAL A 15 1.39 -10.92 -20.20
CA VAL A 15 2.70 -10.32 -20.44
C VAL A 15 2.60 -8.87 -20.94
N LEU A 16 1.79 -8.61 -21.97
CA LEU A 16 1.80 -7.30 -22.63
C LEU A 16 1.36 -6.15 -21.71
N PRO A 17 0.25 -6.27 -20.95
CA PRO A 17 -0.17 -5.22 -20.03
C PRO A 17 0.73 -5.12 -18.80
N PHE A 18 1.50 -6.16 -18.47
CA PHE A 18 2.41 -6.12 -17.33
C PHE A 18 3.66 -5.26 -17.61
N LEU A 19 4.11 -5.18 -18.87
CA LEU A 19 5.34 -4.45 -19.25
C LEU A 19 5.36 -2.98 -18.76
N PRO A 20 4.31 -2.15 -18.96
CA PRO A 20 4.28 -0.80 -18.39
C PRO A 20 4.38 -0.78 -16.87
N ALA A 21 3.76 -1.73 -16.17
CA ALA A 21 3.77 -1.79 -14.71
C ALA A 21 5.15 -2.15 -14.11
N THR A 22 6.05 -2.74 -14.91
CA THR A 22 7.42 -3.07 -14.46
C THR A 22 8.36 -1.87 -14.35
N ASN A 23 7.97 -0.70 -14.85
CA ASN A 23 8.84 0.46 -15.03
C ASN A 23 10.08 0.21 -15.91
N LEU A 24 10.16 -0.91 -16.64
CA LEU A 24 11.30 -1.23 -17.51
C LEU A 24 11.36 -0.37 -18.77
N VAL A 25 10.21 0.04 -19.29
CA VAL A 25 10.10 0.80 -20.55
C VAL A 25 9.65 2.24 -20.31
N VAL A 26 8.67 2.43 -19.43
CA VAL A 26 8.12 3.74 -19.06
C VAL A 26 7.88 3.74 -17.55
N THR A 27 8.30 4.80 -16.86
CA THR A 27 7.98 4.96 -15.44
C THR A 27 6.52 5.33 -15.28
N VAL A 28 5.74 4.44 -14.68
CA VAL A 28 4.30 4.59 -14.48
C VAL A 28 4.03 4.89 -13.00
N GLY A 29 3.19 5.89 -12.72
CA GLY A 29 2.79 6.22 -11.35
C GLY A 29 1.96 5.09 -10.71
N PHE A 30 2.00 5.02 -9.37
CA PHE A 30 1.35 3.95 -8.58
C PHE A 30 -0.11 3.66 -9.00
N VAL A 31 -0.92 4.71 -9.20
CA VAL A 31 -2.34 4.59 -9.55
C VAL A 31 -2.56 3.89 -10.90
N VAL A 32 -1.71 4.20 -11.87
CA VAL A 32 -1.81 3.57 -13.20
C VAL A 32 -1.29 2.15 -13.13
N ALA A 33 -0.19 1.89 -12.40
CA ALA A 33 0.31 0.54 -12.18
C ALA A 33 -0.75 -0.37 -11.53
N GLU A 34 -1.43 0.10 -10.48
CA GLU A 34 -2.51 -0.62 -9.81
C GLU A 34 -3.65 -1.00 -10.76
N ARG A 35 -4.10 -0.05 -11.58
CA ARG A 35 -5.18 -0.27 -12.56
C ARG A 35 -4.78 -1.17 -13.73
N VAL A 36 -3.50 -1.18 -14.08
CA VAL A 36 -2.98 -1.99 -15.19
C VAL A 36 -2.81 -3.46 -14.76
N LEU A 37 -2.54 -3.73 -13.47
CA LEU A 37 -2.30 -5.08 -12.94
C LEU A 37 -3.52 -6.02 -12.93
N TYR A 38 -4.74 -5.51 -13.14
CA TYR A 38 -5.93 -6.37 -13.28
C TYR A 38 -5.89 -7.22 -14.56
N ILE A 39 -5.38 -6.67 -15.66
CA ILE A 39 -5.36 -7.37 -16.97
C ILE A 39 -4.38 -8.56 -16.94
N PRO A 40 -3.15 -8.44 -16.40
CA PRO A 40 -2.26 -9.57 -16.19
C PRO A 40 -2.87 -10.66 -15.29
N SER A 41 -3.59 -10.26 -14.25
CA SER A 41 -4.28 -11.19 -13.34
C SER A 41 -5.34 -12.02 -14.08
N MET A 42 -6.09 -11.40 -14.99
CA MET A 42 -7.02 -12.13 -15.87
C MET A 42 -6.30 -13.13 -16.78
N GLY A 43 -5.16 -12.74 -17.36
CA GLY A 43 -4.32 -13.63 -18.16
C GLY A 43 -3.89 -14.87 -17.37
N CYS A 44 -3.39 -14.68 -16.15
CA CYS A 44 -3.05 -15.78 -15.23
C CYS A 44 -4.24 -16.70 -14.95
N LEU A 45 -5.42 -16.12 -14.64
CA LEU A 45 -6.63 -16.89 -14.36
C LEU A 45 -7.03 -17.77 -15.55
N ILE A 46 -7.02 -17.22 -16.77
CA ILE A 46 -7.33 -17.96 -18.00
C ILE A 46 -6.39 -19.16 -18.15
N LEU A 47 -5.08 -18.97 -17.93
CA LEU A 47 -4.09 -20.04 -18.05
C LEU A 47 -4.30 -21.15 -16.99
N VAL A 48 -4.55 -20.77 -15.73
CA VAL A 48 -4.80 -21.72 -14.63
C VAL A 48 -6.07 -22.53 -14.88
N VAL A 49 -7.17 -21.86 -15.24
CA VAL A 49 -8.46 -22.53 -15.51
C VAL A 49 -8.34 -23.45 -16.72
N TYR A 50 -7.68 -23.01 -17.80
CA TYR A 50 -7.48 -23.83 -18.99
C TYR A 50 -6.61 -25.07 -18.71
N GLY A 51 -5.53 -24.91 -17.93
CA GLY A 51 -4.70 -26.02 -17.47
C GLY A 51 -5.48 -27.01 -16.61
N ALA A 52 -6.30 -26.50 -15.68
CA ALA A 52 -7.17 -27.32 -14.85
C ALA A 52 -8.21 -28.09 -15.70
N GLN A 53 -8.87 -27.44 -16.65
CA GLN A 53 -9.84 -28.09 -17.54
C GLN A 53 -9.21 -29.23 -18.34
N ARG A 54 -8.00 -29.01 -18.89
CA ARG A 54 -7.24 -30.05 -19.60
C ARG A 54 -6.93 -31.26 -18.74
N LEU A 55 -6.55 -31.05 -17.47
CA LEU A 55 -6.30 -32.13 -16.52
C LEU A 55 -7.60 -32.87 -16.16
N TRP A 56 -8.70 -32.13 -15.98
CA TRP A 56 -10.02 -32.65 -15.64
C TRP A 56 -10.59 -33.59 -16.71
N ASP A 57 -10.41 -33.21 -17.98
CA ASP A 57 -10.87 -33.99 -19.13
C ASP A 57 -10.00 -35.22 -19.36
N ARG A 58 -8.69 -35.11 -19.11
CA ARG A 58 -7.72 -36.19 -19.38
C ARG A 58 -7.64 -37.24 -18.27
N PHE A 59 -7.77 -36.83 -17.01
CA PHE A 59 -7.52 -37.70 -15.86
C PHE A 59 -8.69 -37.66 -14.87
N ALA A 60 -9.59 -38.64 -14.97
CA ALA A 60 -10.73 -38.76 -14.05
C ALA A 60 -10.32 -38.89 -12.57
N VAL A 61 -9.15 -39.47 -12.30
CA VAL A 61 -8.59 -39.62 -10.94
C VAL A 61 -8.32 -38.27 -10.26
N LEU A 62 -8.06 -37.20 -11.03
CA LEU A 62 -7.73 -35.88 -10.48
C LEU A 62 -8.97 -35.04 -10.10
N ARG A 63 -10.18 -35.46 -10.46
CA ARG A 63 -11.39 -34.64 -10.28
C ARG A 63 -11.70 -34.34 -8.81
N LYS A 64 -11.75 -35.38 -7.97
CA LYS A 64 -12.00 -35.22 -6.53
C LYS A 64 -10.92 -34.39 -5.82
N PRO A 65 -9.61 -34.64 -5.99
CA PRO A 65 -8.59 -33.80 -5.35
C PRO A 65 -8.60 -32.36 -5.87
N MET A 66 -8.91 -32.13 -7.16
CA MET A 66 -9.07 -30.77 -7.69
C MET A 66 -10.25 -30.03 -7.06
N LEU A 67 -11.42 -30.68 -6.93
CA LEU A 67 -12.57 -30.07 -6.23
C LEU A 67 -12.24 -29.77 -4.77
N LEU A 68 -11.57 -30.70 -4.07
CA LEU A 68 -11.13 -30.49 -2.70
C LEU A 68 -10.18 -29.28 -2.61
N ALA A 69 -9.21 -29.17 -3.52
CA ALA A 69 -8.27 -28.05 -3.56
C ALA A 69 -8.97 -26.71 -3.80
N VAL A 70 -9.95 -26.65 -4.70
CA VAL A 70 -10.76 -25.45 -4.94
C VAL A 70 -11.59 -25.09 -3.69
N THR A 71 -12.25 -26.07 -3.06
CA THR A 71 -13.01 -25.83 -1.83
C THR A 71 -12.11 -25.33 -0.70
N VAL A 72 -10.93 -25.92 -0.51
CA VAL A 72 -9.94 -25.47 0.48
C VAL A 72 -9.48 -24.06 0.17
N LEU A 73 -9.22 -23.72 -1.10
CA LEU A 73 -8.82 -22.37 -1.50
C LEU A 73 -9.92 -21.34 -1.20
N ILE A 74 -11.18 -21.66 -1.50
CA ILE A 74 -12.33 -20.79 -1.19
C ILE A 74 -12.47 -20.60 0.31
N VAL A 75 -12.44 -21.68 1.09
CA VAL A 75 -12.54 -21.61 2.56
C VAL A 75 -11.38 -20.80 3.14
N ALA A 76 -10.15 -21.04 2.70
CA ALA A 76 -8.98 -20.26 3.12
C ALA A 76 -9.11 -18.78 2.75
N GLY A 77 -9.64 -18.47 1.57
CA GLY A 77 -9.95 -17.11 1.13
C GLY A 77 -10.98 -16.44 2.02
N CYS A 78 -12.11 -17.10 2.31
CA CYS A 78 -13.15 -16.61 3.21
C CYS A 78 -12.61 -16.37 4.62
N LEU A 79 -11.84 -17.30 5.18
CA LEU A 79 -11.22 -17.15 6.50
C LEU A 79 -10.25 -15.96 6.53
N LYS A 80 -9.42 -15.79 5.49
CA LYS A 80 -8.54 -14.62 5.37
C LYS A 80 -9.32 -13.31 5.30
N THR A 81 -10.41 -13.26 4.54
CA THR A 81 -11.27 -12.08 4.45
C THR A 81 -11.92 -11.76 5.79
N LEU A 82 -12.44 -12.77 6.49
CA LEU A 82 -13.02 -12.60 7.83
C LEU A 82 -11.98 -12.11 8.85
N ALA A 83 -10.77 -12.66 8.83
CA ALA A 83 -9.68 -12.17 9.67
C ALA A 83 -9.32 -10.71 9.32
N ARG A 84 -9.25 -10.38 8.02
CA ARG A 84 -8.93 -9.04 7.56
C ARG A 84 -9.98 -8.00 7.99
N ASN A 85 -11.25 -8.37 8.16
CA ASN A 85 -12.27 -7.45 8.66
C ASN A 85 -11.92 -6.83 10.02
N GLN A 86 -11.11 -7.51 10.84
CA GLN A 86 -10.63 -6.94 12.11
C GLN A 86 -9.71 -5.74 11.87
N ASP A 87 -8.87 -5.76 10.84
CA ASP A 87 -8.02 -4.62 10.49
C ASP A 87 -8.84 -3.40 10.07
N TRP A 88 -10.02 -3.61 9.46
CA TRP A 88 -10.92 -2.53 9.04
C TRP A 88 -11.87 -2.05 10.15
N SER A 89 -11.83 -2.68 11.33
CA SER A 89 -12.78 -2.38 12.42
C SER A 89 -12.63 -0.98 13.00
N SER A 90 -11.42 -0.41 12.95
CA SER A 90 -11.15 0.93 13.45
C SER A 90 -9.97 1.57 12.71
N ARG A 91 -9.86 2.90 12.79
CA ARG A 91 -8.70 3.64 12.25
C ARG A 91 -7.40 3.16 12.88
N GLU A 92 -7.40 2.88 14.19
CA GLU A 92 -6.22 2.37 14.88
C GLU A 92 -5.80 1.00 14.34
N ALA A 93 -6.74 0.05 14.27
CA ALA A 93 -6.47 -1.31 13.80
C ALA A 93 -5.91 -1.29 12.38
N LEU A 94 -6.49 -0.46 11.51
CA LEU A 94 -6.04 -0.32 10.12
C LEU A 94 -4.62 0.22 10.03
N LEU A 95 -4.31 1.30 10.76
CA LEU A 95 -2.98 1.89 10.74
C LEU A 95 -1.94 0.99 11.41
N ARG A 96 -2.30 0.28 12.48
CA ARG A 96 -1.44 -0.69 13.18
C ARG A 96 -1.11 -1.88 12.27
N SER A 97 -2.11 -2.47 11.60
CA SER A 97 -1.90 -3.54 10.60
C SER A 97 -1.02 -3.04 9.44
N GLY A 98 -1.24 -1.80 8.99
CA GLY A 98 -0.38 -1.16 7.98
C GLY A 98 1.07 -1.01 8.43
N LEU A 99 1.32 -0.63 9.69
CA LEU A 99 2.68 -0.55 10.24
C LEU A 99 3.34 -1.93 10.39
N GLN A 100 2.59 -2.96 10.76
CA GLN A 100 3.11 -4.33 10.85
C GLN A 100 3.50 -4.88 9.47
N THR A 101 2.73 -4.55 8.44
CA THR A 101 2.98 -5.00 7.06
C THR A 101 4.05 -4.17 6.34
N LEU A 102 4.15 -2.88 6.65
CA LEU A 102 5.07 -1.94 6.00
C LEU A 102 5.87 -1.12 7.04
N PRO A 103 6.71 -1.77 7.88
CA PRO A 103 7.41 -1.09 8.98
C PRO A 103 8.47 -0.09 8.50
N HIS A 104 8.88 -0.14 7.23
CA HIS A 104 9.87 0.77 6.65
C HIS A 104 9.24 1.81 5.72
N ASN A 105 7.93 2.04 5.84
CA ASN A 105 7.22 3.04 5.03
C ASN A 105 6.99 4.32 5.83
N ALA A 106 7.67 5.40 5.43
CA ALA A 106 7.56 6.72 6.07
C ALA A 106 6.11 7.22 6.16
N LYS A 107 5.28 6.99 5.13
CA LYS A 107 3.88 7.42 5.12
C LYS A 107 3.05 6.67 6.17
N MET A 108 3.35 5.40 6.45
CA MET A 108 2.66 4.64 7.49
C MET A 108 2.96 5.19 8.88
N HIS A 109 4.23 5.46 9.18
CA HIS A 109 4.63 6.12 10.42
C HIS A 109 4.01 7.51 10.56
N TYR A 110 4.03 8.33 9.51
CA TYR A 110 3.37 9.65 9.50
C TYR A 110 1.86 9.57 9.79
N ASN A 111 1.15 8.66 9.11
CA ASN A 111 -0.30 8.51 9.30
C ASN A 111 -0.66 8.00 10.70
N PHE A 112 0.13 7.09 11.27
CA PHE A 112 -0.08 6.64 12.64
C PHE A 112 0.26 7.74 13.66
N GLY A 113 1.31 8.52 13.41
CA GLY A 113 1.62 9.73 14.19
C GLY A 113 0.47 10.74 14.20
N ASN A 114 -0.17 10.99 13.04
CA ASN A 114 -1.38 11.82 12.98
C ASN A 114 -2.52 11.25 13.84
N PHE A 115 -2.78 9.95 13.74
CA PHE A 115 -3.80 9.31 14.56
C PHE A 115 -3.54 9.44 16.06
N LEU A 116 -2.29 9.23 16.50
CA LEU A 116 -1.89 9.36 17.91
C LEU A 116 -2.04 10.79 18.39
N ARG A 117 -1.61 11.78 17.59
CA ARG A 117 -1.80 13.19 17.88
C ARG A 117 -3.29 13.54 18.03
N ASP A 118 -4.11 13.11 17.07
CA ASP A 118 -5.56 13.35 17.07
C ASP A 118 -6.24 12.63 18.25
N SER A 119 -5.61 11.59 18.79
CA SER A 119 -6.03 10.83 19.98
C SER A 119 -5.39 11.34 21.28
N ALA A 120 -4.87 12.57 21.29
CA ALA A 120 -4.23 13.24 22.43
C ALA A 120 -3.04 12.47 23.06
N GLN A 121 -2.28 11.74 22.23
CA GLN A 121 -1.04 11.04 22.61
C GLN A 121 0.17 11.64 21.88
N PRO A 122 0.65 12.84 22.29
CA PRO A 122 1.66 13.57 21.54
C PRO A 122 3.05 12.93 21.59
N GLU A 123 3.46 12.30 22.69
CA GLU A 123 4.79 11.69 22.82
C GLU A 123 4.96 10.47 21.89
N PRO A 124 4.02 9.51 21.83
CA PRO A 124 4.04 8.46 20.81
C PRO A 124 3.99 9.03 19.38
N ALA A 125 3.20 10.09 19.15
CA ALA A 125 3.11 10.72 17.83
C ALA A 125 4.48 11.28 17.38
N ILE A 126 5.21 11.95 18.27
CA ILE A 126 6.57 12.46 18.02
C ILE A 126 7.51 11.33 17.60
N ALA A 127 7.48 10.18 18.29
CA ALA A 127 8.31 9.03 17.94
C ALA A 127 8.02 8.54 16.51
N HIS A 128 6.75 8.43 16.13
CA HIS A 128 6.37 8.04 14.78
C HIS A 128 6.70 9.09 13.72
N TYR A 129 6.57 10.39 13.99
CA TYR A 129 7.03 11.42 13.05
C TYR A 129 8.54 11.40 12.87
N ARG A 130 9.32 11.19 13.94
CA ARG A 130 10.78 11.04 13.84
C ARG A 130 11.16 9.84 13.00
N GLU A 131 10.48 8.71 13.17
CA GLU A 131 10.74 7.52 12.35
C GLU A 131 10.34 7.74 10.88
N ALA A 132 9.23 8.45 10.62
CA ALA A 132 8.85 8.86 9.28
C ALA A 132 9.95 9.73 8.63
N LEU A 133 10.52 10.68 9.37
CA LEU A 133 11.62 11.54 8.90
C LEU A 133 12.96 10.80 8.79
N ARG A 134 13.20 9.76 9.60
CA ARG A 134 14.36 8.88 9.44
C ARG A 134 14.30 8.13 8.12
N LEU A 135 13.12 7.61 7.77
CA LEU A 135 12.86 6.87 6.54
C LEU A 135 12.77 7.80 5.31
N TRP A 136 12.24 9.00 5.48
CA TRP A 136 12.10 10.01 4.43
C TRP A 136 12.38 11.42 4.97
N PRO A 137 13.65 11.87 4.96
CA PRO A 137 14.05 13.15 5.53
C PRO A 137 13.38 14.37 4.89
N SER A 138 13.05 14.32 3.60
CA SER A 138 12.40 15.43 2.90
C SER A 138 10.87 15.45 3.01
N TYR A 139 10.28 14.69 3.95
CA TYR A 139 8.83 14.63 4.11
C TYR A 139 8.29 15.88 4.81
N ALA A 140 8.01 16.92 4.01
CA ALA A 140 7.59 18.24 4.48
C ALA A 140 6.41 18.21 5.48
N SER A 141 5.37 17.40 5.21
CA SER A 141 4.21 17.32 6.11
C SER A 141 4.53 16.67 7.46
N ALA A 142 5.48 15.73 7.51
CA ALA A 142 5.94 15.14 8.76
C ALA A 142 6.77 16.15 9.58
N HIS A 143 7.62 16.95 8.91
CA HIS A 143 8.29 18.09 9.53
C HIS A 143 7.29 19.08 10.13
N ASN A 144 6.30 19.55 9.36
CA ASN A 144 5.28 20.47 9.84
C ASN A 144 4.54 19.92 11.08
N ASN A 145 4.07 18.68 11.03
CA ASN A 145 3.30 18.12 12.14
C ASN A 145 4.16 17.85 13.38
N LEU A 146 5.42 17.44 13.20
CA LEU A 146 6.36 17.33 14.32
C LEU A 146 6.64 18.70 14.96
N GLY A 147 6.79 19.75 14.15
CA GLY A 147 6.98 21.13 14.63
C GLY A 147 5.85 21.60 15.55
N THR A 148 4.59 21.27 15.23
CA THR A 148 3.42 21.61 16.08
C THR A 148 3.43 20.94 17.46
N LEU A 149 4.24 19.90 17.65
CA LEU A 149 4.36 19.17 18.92
C LEU A 149 5.64 19.51 19.69
N MET A 150 6.48 20.40 19.18
CA MET A 150 7.70 20.81 19.87
C MET A 150 7.41 21.91 20.89
N ALA A 151 7.84 21.71 22.12
CA ALA A 151 7.70 22.70 23.20
C ALA A 151 8.72 23.84 23.11
N ARG A 152 9.89 23.59 22.50
CA ARG A 152 10.95 24.59 22.35
C ARG A 152 10.79 25.34 21.05
N PHE A 153 10.87 26.66 21.11
CA PHE A 153 10.73 27.56 19.98
C PHE A 153 11.67 27.19 18.83
N GLU A 154 12.95 26.98 19.14
CA GLU A 154 14.00 26.71 18.14
C GLU A 154 13.75 25.37 17.42
N ALA A 155 13.23 24.38 18.15
CA ALA A 155 12.91 23.07 17.58
C ALA A 155 11.66 23.14 16.67
N ALA A 156 10.62 23.86 17.09
CA ALA A 156 9.44 24.09 16.27
C ALA A 156 9.80 24.86 14.98
N GLU A 157 10.56 25.94 15.12
CA GLU A 157 11.03 26.77 14.01
C GLU A 157 11.83 25.96 13.00
N TYR A 158 12.79 25.16 13.48
CA TYR A 158 13.59 24.28 12.64
C TYR A 158 12.71 23.38 11.77
N HIS A 159 11.72 22.72 12.37
CA HIS A 159 10.84 21.82 11.65
C HIS A 159 9.93 22.55 10.64
N PHE A 160 9.39 23.72 10.97
CA PHE A 160 8.61 24.50 10.00
C PHE A 160 9.47 25.00 8.83
N ARG A 161 10.71 25.45 9.10
CA ARG A 161 11.65 25.86 8.06
C ARG A 161 12.06 24.69 7.15
N GLU A 162 12.32 23.51 7.70
CA GLU A 162 12.60 22.32 6.88
C GLU A 162 11.38 21.91 6.04
N ALA A 163 10.15 22.01 6.57
CA ALA A 163 8.95 21.77 5.78
C ALA A 163 8.83 22.72 4.57
N ILE A 164 9.11 24.02 4.77
CA ILE A 164 9.13 25.03 3.71
C ILE A 164 10.26 24.79 2.72
N LYS A 165 11.44 24.38 3.19
CA LYS A 165 12.59 24.06 2.33
C LYS A 165 12.29 22.89 1.39
N TYR A 166 11.65 21.84 1.88
CA TYR A 166 11.28 20.68 1.05
C TYR A 166 10.00 20.91 0.22
N SER A 167 9.16 21.85 0.63
CA SER A 167 7.95 22.24 -0.11
C SER A 167 7.68 23.73 0.11
N SER A 168 8.13 24.56 -0.83
CA SER A 168 8.04 26.03 -0.74
C SER A 168 6.60 26.54 -0.66
N GLU A 169 5.65 25.79 -1.20
CA GLU A 169 4.21 26.09 -1.21
C GLU A 169 3.47 25.44 -0.03
N HIS A 170 4.16 24.91 0.99
CA HIS A 170 3.51 24.24 2.13
C HIS A 170 2.79 25.24 3.05
N ILE A 171 1.54 25.58 2.70
CA ILE A 171 0.69 26.60 3.35
C ILE A 171 0.68 26.47 4.88
N ASN A 172 0.45 25.25 5.39
CA ASN A 172 0.38 25.01 6.85
C ASN A 172 1.71 25.33 7.56
N ALA A 173 2.85 25.15 6.89
CA ALA A 173 4.15 25.40 7.50
C ALA A 173 4.44 26.90 7.59
N HIS A 174 4.08 27.67 6.56
CA HIS A 174 4.13 29.13 6.60
C HIS A 174 3.20 29.70 7.67
N TYR A 175 1.96 29.18 7.76
CA TYR A 175 1.00 29.59 8.78
C TYR A 175 1.52 29.30 10.20
N ASN A 176 2.00 28.08 10.46
CA ASN A 176 2.51 27.69 11.77
C ASN A 176 3.79 28.45 12.15
N LEU A 177 4.67 28.73 11.19
CA LEU A 177 5.85 29.56 11.41
C LEU A 177 5.47 31.00 11.75
N GLY A 178 4.49 31.58 11.04
CA GLY A 178 3.97 32.91 11.36
C GLY A 178 3.34 32.99 12.75
N GLN A 179 2.60 31.95 13.15
CA GLN A 179 2.02 31.85 14.50
C GLN A 179 3.10 31.67 15.58
N LEU A 180 4.22 31.02 15.25
CA LEU A 180 5.32 30.83 16.19
C LEU A 180 6.00 32.15 16.57
N TYR A 181 6.12 33.10 15.63
CA TYR A 181 6.74 34.42 15.85
C TYR A 181 5.80 35.50 16.42
N ARG A 182 4.51 35.19 16.58
CA ARG A 182 3.52 36.12 17.08
C ARG A 182 3.63 36.29 18.59
#